data_AF-A0AA92V5P4-F1
#
_entry.id   AF-A0AA92V5P4-F1
#
_cell.length_a   1.000
_cell.length_b   1.000
_cell.length_c   1.000
_cell.angle_alpha   90.00
_cell.angle_beta   90.00
_cell.angle_gamma   90.00
#
_symmetry.space_group_name_H-M   'P 1'
#
loop_
_entity.id
_entity.type
_entity.pdbx_description
1 polymer ?
#
loop_
_entity_poly.entity_id
_entity_poly.type
_entity_poly.pdbx_seq_one_letter_code
_entity_poly.pdbx_strand_id
1 'polypeptide(L)'
;MGLPPEDDALLAIYQSYPLEVWALNAITRRLNKYLSMLLMPFLHRQKMDFAKGANWVSITQACVEYVVSQKPFVLKRFNYTFCPDEFFLQTLVWNHPDFRAALYSEKDEYEGCMRLIDWKRGNPYVWTLADKEELEQSNRLFARKFDMEHEDIIRWIKASC
;
A
#
# COMPACT_ATOMS: atom_id res chain seq x y z
N MET A 1 -17.95 13.70 -8.70
CA MET A 1 -17.62 12.86 -7.53
C MET A 1 -16.68 11.78 -8.07
N GLY A 2 -15.37 12.07 -8.07
CA GLY A 2 -14.37 11.15 -8.63
C GLY A 2 -14.26 9.91 -7.76
N LEU A 3 -14.15 8.74 -8.39
CA LEU A 3 -13.86 7.50 -7.69
C LEU A 3 -12.50 7.62 -6.98
N PRO A 4 -12.31 6.96 -5.82
CA PRO A 4 -11.04 7.02 -5.10
C PRO A 4 -9.90 6.42 -5.95
N PRO A 5 -8.64 6.90 -5.80
CA PRO A 5 -7.49 6.50 -6.61
C PRO A 5 -7.20 4.99 -6.64
N GLU A 6 -7.62 4.25 -5.60
CA GLU A 6 -7.47 2.79 -5.51
C GLU A 6 -8.27 2.03 -6.60
N ASP A 7 -9.35 2.62 -7.15
CA ASP A 7 -10.15 2.02 -8.21
C ASP A 7 -9.46 2.06 -9.59
N ASP A 8 -8.53 3.00 -9.82
CA ASP A 8 -7.85 3.17 -11.11
C ASP A 8 -6.77 2.10 -11.37
N ALA A 9 -6.08 1.64 -10.33
CA ALA A 9 -5.10 0.56 -10.44
C ALA A 9 -5.78 -0.79 -10.78
N LEU A 10 -6.95 -1.04 -10.20
CA LEU A 10 -7.78 -2.19 -10.58
C LEU A 10 -8.25 -2.06 -12.02
N LEU A 11 -8.73 -0.88 -12.43
CA LEU A 11 -9.16 -0.63 -13.79
C LEU A 11 -8.04 -0.95 -14.80
N ALA A 12 -6.81 -0.53 -14.54
CA ALA A 12 -5.65 -0.77 -15.40
C ALA A 12 -5.27 -2.26 -15.50
N ILE A 13 -5.26 -3.00 -14.39
CA ILE A 13 -5.00 -4.45 -14.38
C ILE A 13 -6.12 -5.21 -15.08
N TYR A 14 -7.38 -4.80 -14.89
CA TYR A 14 -8.50 -5.47 -15.53
C TYR A 14 -8.56 -5.15 -17.03
N GLN A 15 -8.22 -3.93 -17.45
CA GLN A 15 -8.22 -3.51 -18.87
C GLN A 15 -7.21 -4.26 -19.75
N SER A 16 -6.21 -4.93 -19.18
CA SER A 16 -5.30 -5.81 -19.94
C SER A 16 -5.87 -7.19 -20.29
N TYR A 17 -7.05 -7.56 -19.76
CA TYR A 17 -7.73 -8.82 -20.05
C TYR A 17 -8.86 -8.65 -21.08
N PRO A 18 -9.17 -9.67 -21.91
CA PRO A 18 -10.28 -9.63 -22.86
C PRO A 18 -11.62 -9.26 -22.20
N LEU A 19 -12.50 -8.51 -22.90
CA LEU A 19 -13.81 -8.03 -22.40
C LEU A 19 -14.71 -9.15 -21.83
N GLU A 20 -14.62 -10.36 -22.38
CA GLU A 20 -15.37 -11.54 -21.91
C GLU A 20 -14.90 -11.97 -20.51
N VAL A 21 -13.60 -11.85 -20.21
CA VAL A 21 -13.01 -12.11 -18.89
C VAL A 21 -13.46 -11.05 -17.88
N TRP A 22 -13.67 -9.81 -18.31
CA TRP A 22 -14.22 -8.72 -17.48
C TRP A 22 -15.64 -9.00 -16.98
N ALA A 23 -16.55 -9.38 -17.88
CA ALA A 23 -17.95 -9.63 -17.55
C ALA A 23 -18.10 -10.89 -16.68
N LEU A 24 -17.35 -11.95 -17.00
CA LEU A 24 -17.28 -13.15 -16.18
C LEU A 24 -16.77 -12.78 -14.77
N ASN A 25 -15.65 -12.05 -14.68
CA ASN A 25 -15.08 -11.60 -13.40
C ASN A 25 -16.03 -10.71 -12.58
N ALA A 26 -16.83 -9.86 -13.21
CA ALA A 26 -17.80 -9.02 -12.50
C ALA A 26 -18.92 -9.84 -11.86
N ILE A 27 -19.44 -10.84 -12.58
CA ILE A 27 -20.44 -11.78 -12.06
C ILE A 27 -19.82 -12.65 -10.97
N THR A 28 -18.63 -13.22 -11.20
CA THR A 28 -17.92 -14.04 -10.22
C THR A 28 -17.58 -13.24 -8.96
N ARG A 29 -17.20 -11.96 -9.08
CA ARG A 29 -16.97 -11.06 -7.92
C ARG A 29 -18.25 -10.83 -7.12
N ARG A 30 -19.38 -10.59 -7.79
CA ARG A 30 -20.68 -10.44 -7.11
C ARG A 30 -21.06 -11.73 -6.38
N LEU A 31 -20.95 -12.87 -7.04
CA LEU A 31 -21.22 -14.18 -6.44
C LEU A 31 -20.30 -14.46 -5.24
N ASN A 32 -18.99 -14.24 -5.38
CA ASN A 32 -18.03 -14.39 -4.29
C ASN A 32 -18.31 -13.44 -3.12
N LYS A 33 -18.75 -12.20 -3.38
CA LYS A 33 -19.19 -11.27 -2.34
C LYS A 33 -20.37 -11.83 -1.56
N TYR A 34 -21.43 -12.27 -2.25
CA TYR A 34 -22.62 -12.82 -1.60
C TYR A 34 -22.32 -14.12 -0.85
N LEU A 35 -21.55 -15.02 -1.46
CA LEU A 35 -21.10 -16.26 -0.83
C LEU A 35 -20.26 -15.96 0.42
N SER A 36 -19.32 -15.01 0.35
CA SER A 36 -18.54 -14.59 1.52
C SER A 36 -19.44 -14.02 2.60
N MET A 37 -20.39 -13.15 2.27
CA MET A 37 -21.36 -12.60 3.24
C MET A 37 -22.19 -13.70 3.92
N LEU A 38 -22.61 -14.73 3.17
CA LEU A 38 -23.36 -15.87 3.71
C LEU A 38 -22.50 -16.76 4.62
N LEU A 39 -21.21 -16.91 4.30
CA LEU A 39 -20.27 -17.73 5.07
C LEU A 39 -19.68 -17.01 6.29
N MET A 40 -19.67 -15.66 6.31
CA MET A 40 -19.10 -14.84 7.38
C MET A 40 -19.60 -15.18 8.79
N PRO A 41 -20.89 -15.47 9.04
CA PRO A 41 -21.38 -15.88 10.37
C PRO A 41 -20.78 -17.21 10.86
N PHE A 42 -20.35 -18.09 9.95
CA PHE A 42 -19.77 -19.39 10.28
C PHE A 42 -18.24 -19.35 10.39
N LEU A 43 -17.62 -18.27 9.89
CA LEU A 43 -16.20 -18.00 9.99
C LEU A 43 -15.86 -17.35 11.33
N HIS A 44 -15.61 -18.17 12.35
CA HIS A 44 -15.05 -17.71 13.61
C HIS A 44 -13.59 -17.28 13.43
N ARG A 45 -13.37 -15.99 13.18
CA ARG A 45 -12.05 -15.37 13.15
C ARG A 45 -11.81 -14.62 14.46
N GLN A 46 -10.57 -14.66 14.96
CA GLN A 46 -10.20 -13.81 16.09
C GLN A 46 -10.50 -12.35 15.77
N LYS A 47 -11.16 -11.67 16.72
CA LYS A 47 -11.43 -10.24 16.67
C LYS A 47 -10.10 -9.49 16.77
N MET A 48 -9.87 -8.59 15.84
CA MET A 48 -8.66 -7.79 15.74
C MET A 48 -9.01 -6.49 15.00
N ASP A 49 -8.42 -5.39 15.42
CA ASP A 49 -8.65 -4.09 14.79
C ASP A 49 -7.76 -3.98 13.55
N PHE A 50 -8.35 -3.74 12.39
CA PHE A 50 -7.59 -3.61 11.15
C PHE A 50 -7.08 -2.18 10.97
N ALA A 51 -5.83 -2.06 10.54
CA ALA A 51 -5.23 -0.81 10.13
C ALA A 51 -4.62 -0.98 8.73
N LYS A 52 -4.64 0.08 7.92
CA LYS A 52 -4.07 0.12 6.56
C LYS A 52 -3.08 1.27 6.43
N GLY A 53 -2.21 1.18 5.43
CA GLY A 53 -1.30 2.25 5.05
C GLY A 53 -0.49 1.88 3.82
N ALA A 54 0.50 2.70 3.48
CA ALA A 54 1.43 2.41 2.40
C ALA A 54 2.22 1.11 2.68
N ASN A 55 2.48 0.34 1.62
CA ASN A 55 3.37 -0.84 1.66
C ASN A 55 4.81 -0.48 2.08
N TRP A 56 5.27 0.74 1.79
CA TRP A 56 6.62 1.19 2.13
C TRP A 56 6.77 1.46 3.62
N VAL A 57 7.80 0.88 4.25
CA VAL A 57 8.02 1.04 5.69
C VAL A 57 9.49 1.26 6.06
N SER A 58 9.69 1.86 7.23
CA SER A 58 10.95 1.88 7.96
C SER A 58 10.64 1.46 9.39
N ILE A 59 11.11 0.28 9.79
CA ILE A 59 10.78 -0.31 11.10
C ILE A 59 12.04 -0.72 11.84
N THR A 60 11.97 -0.72 13.17
CA THR A 60 13.09 -1.09 14.04
C THR A 60 13.34 -2.59 14.01
N GLN A 61 14.54 -3.01 14.42
CA GLN A 61 14.90 -4.42 14.57
C GLN A 61 13.87 -5.20 15.41
N ALA A 62 13.48 -4.65 16.56
CA ALA A 62 12.49 -5.28 17.45
C ALA A 62 11.12 -5.47 16.76
N CYS A 63 10.69 -4.50 15.95
CA CYS A 63 9.45 -4.62 15.19
C CYS A 63 9.56 -5.71 14.11
N VAL A 64 10.69 -5.82 13.41
CA VAL A 64 10.94 -6.89 12.42
C VAL A 64 10.88 -8.26 13.10
N GLU A 65 11.57 -8.43 14.22
CA GLU A 65 11.59 -9.69 14.98
C GLU A 65 10.18 -10.12 15.41
N TYR A 66 9.38 -9.17 15.91
CA TYR A 66 7.98 -9.39 16.22
C TYR A 66 7.18 -9.84 15.00
N VAL A 67 7.28 -9.12 13.87
CA VAL A 67 6.55 -9.46 12.64
C VAL A 67 6.91 -10.86 12.14
N VAL A 68 8.19 -11.22 12.18
CA VAL A 68 8.67 -12.56 11.80
C VAL A 68 8.11 -13.62 12.75
N SER A 69 8.02 -13.34 14.06
CA SER A 69 7.42 -14.26 15.03
C SER A 69 5.93 -14.50 14.76
N GLN A 70 5.23 -13.56 14.12
CA GLN A 70 3.81 -13.69 13.75
C GLN A 70 3.58 -14.42 12.42
N LYS A 71 4.60 -14.93 11.74
CA LYS A 71 4.48 -15.57 10.41
C LYS A 71 3.34 -16.59 10.29
N PRO A 72 3.14 -17.57 11.20
CA PRO A 72 2.05 -18.53 11.08
C PRO A 72 0.66 -17.88 11.13
N PHE A 73 0.49 -16.89 12.01
CA PHE A 73 -0.74 -16.11 12.12
C PHE A 73 -0.98 -15.31 10.84
N VAL A 74 0.04 -14.61 10.35
CA VAL A 74 -0.05 -13.76 9.15
C VAL A 74 -0.47 -14.60 7.94
N LEU A 75 0.20 -15.72 7.70
CA LEU A 75 -0.13 -16.60 6.57
C LEU A 75 -1.55 -17.17 6.68
N LYS A 76 -1.97 -17.59 7.89
CA LYS A 76 -3.35 -18.07 8.09
C LYS A 76 -4.40 -16.98 7.84
N ARG A 77 -4.08 -15.72 8.17
CA ARG A 77 -5.04 -14.61 8.18
C ARG A 77 -5.12 -13.83 6.87
N PHE A 78 -3.98 -13.63 6.19
CA PHE A 78 -3.82 -12.67 5.09
C PHE A 78 -3.40 -13.28 3.75
N ASN A 79 -3.05 -14.58 3.67
CA ASN A 79 -2.51 -15.18 2.44
C ASN A 79 -3.47 -15.16 1.23
N TYR A 80 -4.78 -15.01 1.47
CA TYR A 80 -5.80 -14.94 0.42
C TYR A 80 -6.57 -13.63 0.46
N THR A 81 -5.92 -12.57 0.92
CA THR A 81 -6.48 -11.22 0.87
C THR A 81 -5.86 -10.43 -0.26
N PHE A 82 -6.61 -9.48 -0.81
CA PHE A 82 -6.14 -8.56 -1.85
C PHE A 82 -5.22 -7.49 -1.24
N CYS A 83 -4.05 -7.23 -1.86
CA CYS A 83 -3.02 -6.30 -1.37
C CYS A 83 -2.71 -6.43 0.13
N PRO A 84 -2.34 -7.64 0.62
CA PRO A 84 -2.12 -7.88 2.05
C PRO A 84 -1.03 -6.98 2.63
N ASP A 85 -0.04 -6.62 1.82
CA ASP A 85 1.10 -5.77 2.12
C ASP A 85 0.73 -4.35 2.57
N GLU A 86 -0.45 -3.85 2.21
CA GLU A 86 -0.95 -2.53 2.62
C GLU A 86 -1.69 -2.53 3.97
N PHE A 87 -1.89 -3.69 4.61
CA PHE A 87 -2.58 -3.71 5.90
C PHE A 87 -2.13 -4.79 6.89
N PHE A 88 -1.46 -5.88 6.50
CA PHE A 88 -1.08 -6.91 7.47
C PHE A 88 -0.12 -6.34 8.52
N LEU A 89 0.89 -5.60 8.09
CA LEU A 89 1.93 -5.05 8.96
C LEU A 89 1.37 -3.95 9.86
N GLN A 90 0.59 -3.05 9.27
CA GLN A 90 -0.11 -1.96 9.94
C GLN A 90 -1.05 -2.54 11.00
N THR A 91 -1.78 -3.60 10.66
CA THR A 91 -2.65 -4.31 11.60
C THR A 91 -1.86 -4.95 12.76
N LEU A 92 -0.73 -5.61 12.50
CA LEU A 92 0.11 -6.16 13.58
C LEU A 92 0.62 -5.06 14.52
N VAL A 93 1.14 -3.96 13.97
CA VAL A 93 1.66 -2.82 14.74
C VAL A 93 0.55 -2.15 15.53
N TRP A 94 -0.62 -1.94 14.93
CA TRP A 94 -1.77 -1.28 15.57
C TRP A 94 -2.31 -2.06 16.79
N ASN A 95 -2.21 -3.39 16.77
CA ASN A 95 -2.65 -4.24 17.87
C ASN A 95 -1.52 -4.55 18.87
N HIS A 96 -0.31 -4.03 18.67
CA HIS A 96 0.79 -4.13 19.62
C HIS A 96 0.99 -2.78 20.35
N PRO A 97 0.70 -2.67 21.66
CA PRO A 97 0.69 -1.40 22.38
C PRO A 97 1.99 -0.57 22.22
N ASP A 98 3.15 -1.21 22.40
CA ASP A 98 4.43 -0.50 22.35
C ASP A 98 4.78 -0.01 20.94
N PHE A 99 4.53 -0.82 19.90
CA PHE A 99 4.80 -0.41 18.51
C PHE A 99 3.81 0.63 18.02
N ARG A 100 2.53 0.56 18.45
CA ARG A 100 1.55 1.60 18.15
C ARG A 100 1.96 2.94 18.77
N ALA A 101 2.38 2.94 20.03
CA ALA A 101 2.84 4.15 20.70
C ALA A 101 4.10 4.76 20.07
N ALA A 102 4.87 3.95 19.32
CA ALA A 102 6.07 4.37 18.60
C ALA A 102 5.82 4.77 17.13
N LEU A 103 4.56 4.83 16.67
CA LEU A 103 4.24 5.26 15.31
C LEU A 103 4.69 6.71 15.08
N TYR A 104 5.37 6.94 13.96
CA TYR A 104 5.86 8.28 13.59
C TYR A 104 4.71 9.23 13.25
N SER A 105 3.70 8.76 12.51
CA SER A 105 2.46 9.49 12.25
C SER A 105 1.30 8.50 12.14
N GLU A 106 0.22 8.76 12.88
CA GLU A 106 -1.05 8.03 12.77
C GLU A 106 -2.00 8.66 11.74
N LYS A 107 -1.72 9.89 11.30
CA LYS A 107 -2.66 10.72 10.54
C LYS A 107 -2.44 10.66 9.04
N ASP A 108 -1.19 10.48 8.61
CA ASP A 108 -0.80 10.48 7.21
C ASP A 108 0.18 9.34 6.95
N GLU A 109 -0.17 8.43 6.04
CA GLU A 109 0.61 7.24 5.74
C GLU A 109 1.96 7.57 5.06
N TYR A 110 2.02 8.65 4.27
CA TYR A 110 3.21 9.07 3.54
C TYR A 110 4.18 9.87 4.41
N GLU A 111 3.65 10.59 5.41
CA GLU A 111 4.41 11.09 6.54
C GLU A 111 4.93 9.94 7.41
N GLY A 112 4.06 9.00 7.78
CA GLY A 112 4.40 7.86 8.62
C GLY A 112 5.54 7.01 8.03
N CYS A 113 5.55 6.83 6.71
CA CYS A 113 6.65 6.16 6.03
C CYS A 113 7.73 7.13 5.51
N MET A 114 7.60 8.45 5.57
CA MET A 114 8.62 9.38 5.01
C MET A 114 8.93 9.16 3.53
N ARG A 115 7.93 8.74 2.73
CA ARG A 115 8.05 8.59 1.26
C ARG A 115 7.21 9.66 0.58
N LEU A 116 7.83 10.47 -0.28
CA LEU A 116 7.13 11.36 -1.18
C LEU A 116 6.59 10.57 -2.37
N ILE A 117 5.27 10.56 -2.54
CA ILE A 117 4.57 9.89 -3.64
C ILE A 117 3.50 10.84 -4.15
N ASP A 118 3.56 11.15 -5.44
CA ASP A 118 2.55 11.98 -6.07
C ASP A 118 1.51 11.12 -6.79
N TRP A 119 0.33 11.06 -6.18
CA TRP A 119 -0.88 10.41 -6.71
C TRP A 119 -1.83 11.39 -7.41
N LYS A 120 -1.51 12.69 -7.45
CA LYS A 120 -2.35 13.75 -8.02
C LYS A 120 -2.08 13.95 -9.51
N ARG A 121 -0.83 13.80 -9.94
CA ARG A 121 -0.38 13.97 -11.34
C ARG A 121 -0.31 12.67 -12.13
N GLY A 122 -0.61 11.51 -11.52
CA GLY A 122 -0.55 10.21 -12.18
C GLY A 122 -0.74 9.03 -11.24
N ASN A 123 -0.44 7.83 -11.74
CA ASN A 123 -0.70 6.56 -11.07
C ASN A 123 0.56 5.69 -10.82
N PRO A 124 1.40 5.99 -9.82
CA PRO A 124 1.81 7.33 -9.34
C PRO A 124 2.65 8.09 -10.39
N TYR A 125 2.80 9.40 -10.23
CA TYR A 125 3.57 10.27 -11.13
C TYR A 125 5.07 9.91 -11.16
N VAL A 126 5.68 10.11 -12.34
CA VAL A 126 7.11 9.94 -12.56
C VAL A 126 7.78 11.30 -12.47
N TRP A 127 8.67 11.47 -11.50
CA TRP A 127 9.40 12.71 -11.28
C TRP A 127 10.31 13.05 -12.46
N THR A 128 10.35 14.33 -12.81
CA THR A 128 11.17 14.89 -13.89
C THR A 128 12.06 16.01 -13.36
N LEU A 129 13.05 16.46 -14.14
CA LEU A 129 13.93 17.55 -13.70
C LEU A 129 13.18 18.86 -13.38
N ALA A 130 11.98 19.06 -13.93
CA ALA A 130 11.11 20.19 -13.61
C ALA A 130 10.63 20.18 -12.14
N ASP A 131 10.64 19.02 -11.49
CA ASP A 131 10.17 18.83 -10.11
C ASP A 131 11.29 18.92 -9.08
N LYS A 132 12.51 19.29 -9.52
CA LYS A 132 13.70 19.36 -8.67
C LYS A 132 13.48 20.16 -7.39
N GLU A 133 12.91 21.36 -7.51
CA GLU A 133 12.71 22.26 -6.36
C GLU A 133 11.74 21.64 -5.33
N GLU A 134 10.69 20.95 -5.80
CA GLU A 134 9.75 20.24 -4.93
C GLU A 134 10.45 19.11 -4.16
N LEU A 135 11.32 18.36 -4.84
CA LEU A 135 12.10 17.29 -4.22
C LEU A 135 13.10 17.81 -3.20
N GLU A 136 13.82 18.90 -3.50
CA GLU A 136 14.79 19.52 -2.59
C GLU A 136 14.13 20.11 -1.34
N GLN A 137 12.91 20.66 -1.49
CA GLN A 137 12.16 21.25 -0.37
C GLN A 137 11.40 20.22 0.46
N SER A 138 11.29 18.98 -0.02
CA SER A 138 10.57 17.93 0.69
C SER A 138 11.24 17.56 2.01
N ASN A 139 10.45 17.36 3.05
CA ASN A 139 10.93 16.80 4.31
C ASN A 139 10.93 15.26 4.33
N ARG A 140 10.70 14.60 3.18
CA ARG A 140 10.66 13.14 3.06
C ARG A 140 12.06 12.58 2.82
N LEU A 141 12.28 11.34 3.26
CA LEU A 141 13.59 10.67 3.13
C LEU A 141 13.77 9.99 1.76
N PHE A 142 12.66 9.58 1.15
CA PHE A 142 12.64 8.88 -0.13
C PHE A 142 11.54 9.46 -1.02
N ALA A 143 11.67 9.29 -2.33
CA ALA A 143 10.63 9.64 -3.30
C ALA A 143 10.40 8.50 -4.32
N ARG A 144 9.19 8.42 -4.88
CA ARG A 144 8.86 7.58 -6.05
C ARG A 144 7.75 8.24 -6.89
N LYS A 145 7.66 8.00 -8.20
CA LYS A 145 8.46 7.07 -9.02
C LYS A 145 9.55 7.81 -9.82
N PHE A 146 10.67 7.14 -10.04
CA PHE A 146 11.67 7.54 -11.03
C PHE A 146 11.68 6.51 -12.17
N ASP A 147 11.92 6.98 -13.40
CA ASP A 147 12.02 6.14 -14.59
C ASP A 147 13.24 6.57 -15.41
N MET A 148 13.85 5.63 -16.12
CA MET A 148 15.05 5.90 -16.93
C MET A 148 14.77 6.77 -18.15
N GLU A 149 13.50 6.93 -18.55
CA GLU A 149 13.09 7.95 -19.52
C GLU A 149 13.49 9.37 -19.09
N HIS A 150 13.53 9.62 -17.78
CA HIS A 150 13.98 10.87 -17.17
C HIS A 150 15.33 10.67 -16.45
N GLU A 151 16.36 10.27 -17.20
CA GLU A 151 17.68 10.00 -16.62
C GLU A 151 18.36 11.25 -16.02
N ASP A 152 18.01 12.44 -16.52
CA ASP A 152 18.55 13.72 -16.11
C ASP A 152 18.32 14.01 -14.62
N ILE A 153 17.09 13.82 -14.12
CA ILE A 153 16.78 13.95 -12.70
C ILE A 153 17.51 12.89 -11.86
N ILE A 154 17.62 11.65 -12.35
CA ILE A 154 18.33 10.57 -11.66
C ILE A 154 19.82 10.91 -11.51
N ARG A 155 20.45 11.42 -12.57
CA ARG A 155 21.85 11.89 -12.54
C ARG A 155 22.02 13.06 -11.59
N TRP A 156 21.09 14.02 -11.61
CA TRP A 156 21.11 15.16 -10.69
C TRP A 156 21.04 14.72 -9.22
N ILE A 157 20.12 13.81 -8.85
CA ILE A 157 20.02 13.27 -7.48
C ILE A 157 21.34 12.63 -7.05
N LYS A 158 21.92 11.76 -7.91
CA LYS A 158 23.20 11.08 -7.61
C LYS A 158 24.38 12.03 -7.45
N ALA A 159 24.36 13.19 -8.10
CA ALA A 159 25.41 14.20 -7.99
C ALA A 159 25.22 15.14 -6.78
N SER A 160 24.03 15.17 -6.19
CA SER A 160 23.68 16.06 -5.08
C SER A 160 23.78 15.39 -3.70
N CYS A 161 23.98 14.06 -3.66
CA CYS A 161 24.25 13.26 -2.46
C CYS A 161 25.75 12.99 -2.32
#